data_AF-A0A2C9L7S7-F1
#
_entry.id   AF-A0A2C9L7S7-F1
#
_cell.length_a   1.000
_cell.length_b   1.000
_cell.length_c   1.000
_cell.angle_alpha   90.00
_cell.angle_beta   90.00
_cell.angle_gamma   90.00
#
_symmetry.space_group_name_H-M   'P 1'
#
loop_
_entity.id
_entity.type
_entity.pdbx_description
1 polymer ?
#
loop_
_entity_poly.entity_id
_entity_poly.type
_entity_poly.pdbx_seq_one_letter_code
_entity_poly.pdbx_strand_id
1 'polypeptide(L)'
;MGVNENILYIRENFSKKYAENIAKGDYDARDLQRLQNDTEFACTYIRGDHRLDEGVDLLHSSFKFRNEMKINDLTEADFGKDVIDLGGLYFHKKDKQGHRILWLKVKVHKKDASAEFLTVEKKGIAFVVEKAFYNNPFSQVVVLLDMTNCGLVNMDIDFVQYIISLFKFYYPTFLGISFIPSIASHVS
;
A
#
# COMPACT_ATOMS: atom_id res chain seq x y z
N MET A 1 12.47 8.73 -22.97
CA MET A 1 11.63 7.69 -23.61
C MET A 1 10.18 8.14 -23.52
N GLY A 2 9.34 7.76 -24.49
CA GLY A 2 7.90 8.00 -24.37
C GLY A 2 7.28 7.15 -23.27
N VAL A 3 6.16 7.57 -22.68
CA VAL A 3 5.45 6.81 -21.63
C VAL A 3 5.18 5.37 -22.07
N ASN A 4 4.77 5.18 -23.33
CA ASN A 4 4.54 3.85 -23.92
C ASN A 4 5.81 2.99 -24.00
N GLU A 5 6.96 3.58 -24.30
CA GLU A 5 8.25 2.85 -24.33
C GLU A 5 8.65 2.39 -22.92
N ASN A 6 8.44 3.25 -21.92
CA ASN A 6 8.71 2.90 -20.52
C ASN A 6 7.81 1.76 -20.03
N ILE A 7 6.53 1.74 -20.44
CA ILE A 7 5.58 0.66 -20.10
C ILE A 7 6.03 -0.66 -20.74
N LEU A 8 6.39 -0.64 -22.03
CA LEU A 8 6.89 -1.83 -22.72
C LEU A 8 8.16 -2.34 -22.03
N TYR A 9 9.07 -1.43 -21.67
CA TYR A 9 10.29 -1.77 -20.95
C TYR A 9 9.99 -2.51 -19.65
N ILE A 10 9.12 -1.97 -18.77
CA ILE A 10 8.86 -2.62 -17.48
C ILE A 10 8.15 -3.97 -17.65
N ARG A 11 7.25 -4.11 -18.64
CA ARG A 11 6.56 -5.38 -18.93
C ARG A 11 7.54 -6.45 -19.37
N GLU A 12 8.38 -6.14 -20.35
CA GLU A 12 9.36 -7.08 -20.87
C GLU A 12 10.41 -7.46 -19.82
N ASN A 13 10.96 -6.47 -19.12
CA ASN A 13 12.02 -6.70 -18.15
C ASN A 13 11.50 -7.40 -16.90
N PHE A 14 10.26 -7.16 -16.47
CA PHE A 14 9.62 -7.95 -15.43
C PHE A 14 9.52 -9.42 -15.83
N SER A 15 8.98 -9.70 -17.02
CA SER A 15 8.84 -11.08 -17.52
C SER A 15 10.19 -11.79 -17.69
N LYS A 16 11.23 -11.08 -18.12
CA LYS A 16 12.58 -11.63 -18.29
C LYS A 16 13.27 -11.86 -16.93
N LYS A 17 13.32 -10.83 -16.08
CA LYS A 17 14.06 -10.85 -14.81
C LYS A 17 13.45 -11.81 -13.79
N TYR A 18 12.12 -11.97 -13.80
CA TYR A 18 11.39 -12.79 -12.83
C TYR A 18 10.69 -14.00 -13.44
N ALA A 19 11.18 -14.50 -14.58
CA ALA A 19 10.63 -15.66 -15.27
C ALA A 19 10.48 -16.90 -14.35
N GLU A 20 11.47 -17.14 -13.48
CA GLU A 20 11.41 -18.26 -12.53
C GLU A 20 10.27 -18.11 -11.50
N ASN A 21 10.04 -16.90 -10.99
CA ASN A 21 8.95 -16.63 -10.03
C ASN A 21 7.58 -16.77 -10.71
N ILE A 22 7.47 -16.34 -11.96
CA ILE A 22 6.26 -16.57 -12.78
C ILE A 22 6.01 -18.07 -12.92
N ALA A 23 7.03 -18.85 -13.29
CA ALA A 23 6.91 -20.30 -13.47
C ALA A 23 6.59 -21.04 -12.16
N LYS A 24 7.09 -20.56 -11.02
CA LYS A 24 6.78 -21.10 -9.68
C LYS A 24 5.37 -20.80 -9.20
N GLY A 25 4.68 -19.83 -9.80
CA GLY A 25 3.37 -19.38 -9.34
C GLY A 25 3.44 -18.46 -8.12
N ASP A 26 4.53 -17.69 -7.98
CA ASP A 26 4.70 -16.74 -6.88
C ASP A 26 3.76 -15.51 -6.99
N TYR A 27 3.03 -15.39 -8.11
CA TYR A 27 2.14 -14.28 -8.42
C TYR A 27 0.72 -14.74 -8.71
N ASP A 28 -0.25 -13.88 -8.45
CA ASP A 28 -1.62 -14.08 -8.90
C ASP A 28 -1.74 -13.86 -10.41
N ALA A 29 -2.42 -14.77 -11.11
CA ALA A 29 -2.61 -14.67 -12.55
C ALA A 29 -3.37 -13.40 -12.96
N ARG A 30 -4.29 -12.89 -12.12
CA ARG A 30 -5.04 -11.65 -12.37
C ARG A 30 -4.13 -10.43 -12.40
N ASP A 31 -3.13 -10.38 -11.53
CA ASP A 31 -2.16 -9.28 -11.48
C ASP A 31 -1.21 -9.32 -12.68
N LEU A 32 -0.78 -10.52 -13.10
CA LEU A 32 0.01 -10.72 -14.31
C LEU A 32 -0.75 -10.26 -15.56
N GLN A 33 -2.03 -10.62 -15.67
CA GLN A 33 -2.89 -10.16 -16.77
C GLN A 33 -3.13 -8.66 -16.72
N ARG A 34 -3.36 -8.09 -15.53
CA ARG A 34 -3.55 -6.65 -15.33
C ARG A 34 -2.30 -5.88 -15.78
N LEU A 35 -1.09 -6.33 -15.45
CA LEU A 35 0.15 -5.69 -15.90
C LEU A 35 0.20 -5.55 -17.43
N GLN A 36 -0.24 -6.57 -18.16
CA GLN A 36 -0.21 -6.59 -19.62
C GLN A 36 -1.31 -5.74 -20.25
N ASN A 37 -2.50 -5.72 -19.66
CA ASN A 37 -3.69 -5.14 -20.27
C ASN A 37 -4.02 -3.72 -19.77
N ASP A 38 -3.58 -3.38 -18.56
CA ASP A 38 -3.88 -2.11 -17.89
C ASP A 38 -2.63 -1.21 -17.91
N THR A 39 -2.64 -0.28 -18.85
CA THR A 39 -1.55 0.69 -19.02
C THR A 39 -1.47 1.67 -17.86
N GLU A 40 -2.60 2.08 -17.28
CA GLU A 40 -2.62 3.00 -16.15
C GLU A 40 -1.99 2.36 -14.92
N PHE A 41 -2.35 1.10 -14.64
CA PHE A 41 -1.74 0.32 -13.58
C PHE A 41 -0.24 0.15 -13.79
N ALA A 42 0.21 -0.22 -14.99
CA ALA A 42 1.63 -0.34 -15.29
C ALA A 42 2.38 0.99 -15.08
N CYS A 43 1.78 2.11 -15.50
CA CYS A 43 2.33 3.45 -15.28
C CYS A 43 2.56 3.78 -13.81
N THR A 44 1.76 3.23 -12.89
CA THR A 44 1.93 3.53 -11.46
C THR A 44 3.28 3.10 -10.89
N TYR A 45 3.96 2.14 -11.52
CA TYR A 45 5.28 1.68 -11.09
C TYR A 45 6.44 2.48 -11.71
N ILE A 46 6.16 3.41 -12.62
CA ILE A 46 7.18 4.20 -13.32
C ILE A 46 7.40 5.52 -12.58
N ARG A 47 8.57 5.65 -11.94
CA ARG A 47 8.97 6.87 -11.20
C ARG A 47 9.77 7.89 -12.03
N GLY A 48 10.10 7.53 -13.27
CA GLY A 48 10.86 8.34 -14.21
C GLY A 48 11.72 7.49 -15.14
N ASP A 49 12.12 8.04 -16.29
CA ASP A 49 12.85 7.32 -17.34
C ASP A 49 14.15 6.67 -16.88
N HIS A 50 14.82 7.24 -15.88
CA HIS A 50 16.09 6.71 -15.34
C HIS A 50 15.89 5.73 -14.17
N ARG A 51 14.65 5.36 -13.85
CA ARG A 51 14.27 4.51 -12.70
C ARG A 51 13.41 3.32 -13.10
N LEU A 52 13.49 2.90 -14.36
CA LEU A 52 12.64 1.81 -14.88
C LEU A 52 12.95 0.46 -14.21
N ASP A 53 14.23 0.17 -13.93
CA ASP A 53 14.63 -1.06 -13.23
C ASP A 53 14.09 -1.09 -11.79
N GLU A 54 14.02 0.06 -11.12
CA GLU A 54 13.36 0.17 -9.83
C GLU A 54 11.87 -0.13 -9.96
N GLY A 55 11.20 0.35 -11.02
CA GLY A 55 9.81 0.01 -11.32
C GLY A 55 9.59 -1.50 -11.50
N VAL A 56 10.52 -2.18 -12.17
CA VAL A 56 10.51 -3.65 -12.33
C VAL A 56 10.62 -4.37 -10.97
N ASP A 57 11.48 -3.88 -10.07
CA ASP A 57 11.66 -4.44 -8.72
C ASP A 57 10.46 -4.15 -7.81
N LEU A 58 9.82 -2.99 -7.98
CA LEU A 58 8.58 -2.65 -7.30
C LEU A 58 7.42 -3.57 -7.74
N LEU A 59 7.30 -3.87 -9.04
CA LEU A 59 6.32 -4.85 -9.54
C LEU A 59 6.50 -6.22 -8.89
N HIS A 60 7.74 -6.71 -8.81
CA HIS A 60 8.05 -7.97 -8.14
C HIS A 60 7.61 -7.98 -6.69
N SER A 61 8.01 -6.97 -5.93
CA SER A 61 7.70 -6.86 -4.51
C SER A 61 6.19 -6.74 -4.28
N SER A 62 5.51 -5.92 -5.11
CA SER A 62 4.06 -5.72 -5.06
C SER A 62 3.30 -6.99 -5.40
N PHE A 63 3.69 -7.75 -6.44
CA PHE A 63 2.94 -8.94 -6.85
C PHE A 63 3.10 -10.10 -5.86
N LYS A 64 4.27 -10.24 -5.23
CA LYS A 64 4.45 -11.19 -4.13
C LYS A 64 3.54 -10.82 -2.95
N PHE A 65 3.58 -9.56 -2.53
CA PHE A 65 2.72 -9.06 -1.47
C PHE A 65 1.23 -9.29 -1.77
N ARG A 66 0.78 -8.98 -3.00
CA ARG A 66 -0.62 -9.16 -3.41
C ARG A 66 -1.06 -10.61 -3.36
N ASN A 67 -0.19 -11.54 -3.77
CA ASN A 67 -0.46 -12.97 -3.71
C ASN A 67 -0.44 -13.51 -2.27
N GLU A 68 0.53 -13.09 -1.45
CA GLU A 68 0.65 -13.47 -0.02
C GLU A 68 -0.58 -13.01 0.77
N MET A 69 -1.02 -11.77 0.56
CA MET A 69 -2.18 -11.19 1.23
C MET A 69 -3.53 -11.58 0.62
N LYS A 70 -3.50 -12.26 -0.53
CA LYS A 70 -4.69 -12.63 -1.32
C LYS A 70 -5.56 -11.43 -1.67
N ILE A 71 -4.94 -10.31 -2.04
CA ILE A 71 -5.61 -9.02 -2.26
C ILE A 71 -6.80 -9.13 -3.22
N ASN A 72 -6.63 -9.87 -4.31
CA ASN A 72 -7.67 -10.03 -5.33
C ASN A 72 -8.86 -10.90 -4.87
N ASP A 73 -8.74 -11.60 -3.75
CA ASP A 73 -9.80 -12.43 -3.16
C ASP A 73 -10.51 -11.73 -1.98
N LEU A 74 -9.98 -10.60 -1.51
CA LEU A 74 -10.56 -9.88 -0.37
C LEU A 74 -11.87 -9.21 -0.75
N THR A 75 -12.86 -9.36 0.12
CA THR A 75 -14.18 -8.77 0.04
C THR A 75 -14.53 -8.10 1.37
N GLU A 76 -15.60 -7.31 1.40
CA GLU A 76 -16.06 -6.70 2.67
C GLU A 76 -16.47 -7.75 3.71
N ALA A 77 -16.88 -8.95 3.28
CA ALA A 77 -17.31 -10.02 4.17
C ALA A 77 -16.15 -10.68 4.95
N ASP A 78 -14.92 -10.54 4.46
CA ASP A 78 -13.72 -11.06 5.13
C ASP A 78 -13.34 -10.27 6.39
N PHE A 79 -13.97 -9.10 6.58
CA PHE A 79 -13.69 -8.21 7.69
C PHE A 79 -14.93 -8.05 8.56
N GLY A 80 -14.78 -8.30 9.85
CA GLY A 80 -15.81 -7.91 10.81
C GLY A 80 -16.02 -6.39 10.76
N LYS A 81 -17.26 -5.95 11.05
CA LYS A 81 -17.58 -4.52 11.17
C LYS A 81 -16.55 -3.80 12.03
N ASP A 82 -16.07 -4.44 13.10
CA ASP A 82 -15.05 -3.87 13.96
C ASP A 82 -13.78 -3.46 13.19
N VAL A 83 -13.26 -4.25 12.24
CA VAL A 83 -12.02 -3.90 11.51
C VAL A 83 -12.22 -2.73 10.55
N ILE A 84 -13.40 -2.64 9.92
CA ILE A 84 -13.75 -1.56 8.99
C ILE A 84 -14.18 -0.28 9.75
N ASP A 85 -14.96 -0.44 10.83
CA ASP A 85 -15.62 0.62 11.59
C ASP A 85 -14.82 1.12 12.80
N LEU A 86 -13.71 0.45 13.17
CA LEU A 86 -12.82 0.85 14.28
C LEU A 86 -12.31 2.30 14.14
N GLY A 87 -12.55 2.96 13.01
CA GLY A 87 -12.15 4.34 12.75
C GLY A 87 -10.64 4.50 12.84
N GLY A 88 -9.93 3.38 12.69
CA GLY A 88 -8.49 3.25 12.72
C GLY A 88 -7.85 3.57 11.38
N LEU A 89 -8.61 3.50 10.28
CA LEU A 89 -8.16 3.87 8.94
C LEU A 89 -9.31 4.48 8.12
N TYR A 90 -9.21 5.76 7.76
CA TYR A 90 -10.21 6.41 6.93
C TYR A 90 -9.64 7.63 6.19
N PHE A 91 -10.29 8.01 5.09
CA PHE A 91 -9.94 9.24 4.40
C PHE A 91 -10.56 10.46 5.08
N HIS A 92 -9.74 11.44 5.44
CA HIS A 92 -10.13 12.66 6.11
C HIS A 92 -9.84 13.90 5.27
N LYS A 93 -10.88 14.52 4.69
CA LYS A 93 -10.76 15.78 3.94
C LYS A 93 -9.61 15.76 2.91
N LYS A 94 -9.15 16.94 2.50
CA LYS A 94 -7.97 17.15 1.66
C LYS A 94 -7.02 18.11 2.37
N ASP A 95 -5.73 17.98 2.11
CA ASP A 95 -4.73 18.96 2.53
C ASP A 95 -4.85 20.27 1.71
N LYS A 96 -3.98 21.25 1.99
CA LYS A 96 -3.96 22.54 1.28
C LYS A 96 -3.63 22.40 -0.22
N GLN A 97 -3.02 21.29 -0.63
CA GLN A 97 -2.62 20.99 -2.01
C GLN A 97 -3.67 20.13 -2.73
N GLY A 98 -4.75 19.75 -2.04
CA GLY A 98 -5.85 18.94 -2.59
C GLY A 98 -5.65 17.43 -2.47
N HIS A 99 -4.58 16.96 -1.82
CA HIS A 99 -4.34 15.54 -1.60
C HIS A 99 -5.28 15.01 -0.53
N ARG A 100 -5.84 13.82 -0.75
CA ARG A 100 -6.65 13.15 0.26
C ARG A 100 -5.76 12.75 1.44
N ILE A 101 -6.22 12.94 2.66
CA ILE A 101 -5.46 12.50 3.85
C ILE A 101 -6.01 11.13 4.26
N LEU A 102 -5.16 10.11 4.31
CA LEU A 102 -5.47 8.83 4.91
C LEU A 102 -5.04 8.86 6.37
N TRP A 103 -6.01 8.95 7.27
CA TRP A 103 -5.78 9.02 8.70
C TRP A 103 -5.76 7.61 9.28
N LEU A 104 -4.62 7.21 9.84
CA LEU A 104 -4.44 5.94 10.53
C LEU A 104 -4.22 6.18 12.03
N LYS A 105 -5.15 5.71 12.88
CA LYS A 105 -5.03 5.83 14.34
C LYS A 105 -4.34 4.60 14.90
N VAL A 106 -3.08 4.76 15.32
CA VAL A 106 -2.24 3.65 15.79
C VAL A 106 -2.76 3.07 17.10
N LYS A 107 -3.41 3.86 17.95
CA LYS A 107 -3.98 3.38 19.23
C LYS A 107 -5.03 2.27 19.11
N VAL A 108 -5.59 2.06 17.92
CA VAL A 108 -6.57 1.01 17.64
C VAL A 108 -5.89 -0.35 17.51
N HIS A 109 -4.65 -0.36 17.04
CA HIS A 109 -3.85 -1.56 16.90
C HIS A 109 -3.52 -2.14 18.27
N LYS A 110 -3.69 -3.46 18.40
CA LYS A 110 -3.44 -4.22 19.62
C LYS A 110 -2.25 -5.14 19.40
N LYS A 111 -1.06 -4.68 19.79
CA LYS A 111 0.21 -5.40 19.62
C LYS A 111 0.15 -6.87 20.09
N ASP A 112 -0.48 -7.12 21.24
CA ASP A 112 -0.57 -8.45 21.85
C ASP A 112 -1.84 -9.23 21.46
N ALA A 113 -2.53 -8.82 20.38
CA ALA A 113 -3.66 -9.57 19.86
C ALA A 113 -3.22 -10.90 19.24
N SER A 114 -4.18 -11.79 18.97
CA SER A 114 -3.89 -13.06 18.30
C SER A 114 -3.29 -12.81 16.90
N ALA A 115 -2.40 -13.70 16.47
CA ALA A 115 -1.82 -13.64 15.13
C ALA A 115 -2.89 -13.58 14.03
N GLU A 116 -3.99 -14.32 14.20
CA GLU A 116 -5.15 -14.28 13.30
C GLU A 116 -5.76 -12.87 13.20
N PHE A 117 -5.99 -12.20 14.35
CA PHE A 117 -6.51 -10.84 14.37
C PHE A 117 -5.57 -9.85 13.68
N LEU A 118 -4.27 -9.95 13.96
CA LEU A 118 -3.25 -9.09 13.33
C LEU A 118 -3.19 -9.30 11.81
N THR A 119 -3.35 -10.54 11.34
CA THR A 119 -3.43 -10.84 9.90
C THR A 119 -4.68 -10.22 9.28
N VAL A 120 -5.84 -10.35 9.91
CA VAL A 120 -7.10 -9.74 9.43
C VAL A 120 -7.00 -8.21 9.41
N GLU A 121 -6.41 -7.59 10.45
CA GLU A 121 -6.17 -6.15 10.51
C GLU A 121 -5.29 -5.68 9.33
N LYS A 122 -4.15 -6.34 9.11
CA LYS A 122 -3.24 -6.01 7.99
C LYS A 122 -3.95 -6.14 6.64
N LYS A 123 -4.75 -7.21 6.43
CA LYS A 123 -5.54 -7.40 5.21
C LYS A 123 -6.62 -6.33 5.04
N GLY A 124 -7.30 -5.93 6.12
CA GLY A 124 -8.31 -4.88 6.09
C GLY A 124 -7.73 -3.54 5.66
N ILE A 125 -6.55 -3.18 6.19
CA ILE A 125 -5.81 -1.98 5.79
C ILE A 125 -5.45 -2.05 4.30
N ALA A 126 -4.88 -3.16 3.85
CA ALA A 126 -4.49 -3.33 2.45
C ALA A 126 -5.71 -3.27 1.51
N PHE A 127 -6.86 -3.81 1.91
CA PHE A 127 -8.11 -3.76 1.18
C PHE A 127 -8.65 -2.33 1.03
N VAL A 128 -8.63 -1.54 2.11
CA VAL A 128 -9.05 -0.12 2.06
C VAL A 128 -8.14 0.69 1.13
N VAL A 129 -6.83 0.45 1.19
CA VAL A 129 -5.86 1.10 0.30
C VAL A 129 -6.07 0.67 -1.16
N GLU A 130 -6.25 -0.63 -1.42
CA GLU A 130 -6.51 -1.17 -2.77
C GLU A 130 -7.76 -0.53 -3.39
N LYS A 131 -8.87 -0.47 -2.65
CA LYS A 131 -10.10 0.19 -3.12
C LYS A 131 -9.87 1.66 -3.45
N ALA A 132 -9.09 2.36 -2.64
CA ALA A 132 -8.81 3.77 -2.87
C ALA A 132 -7.90 3.99 -4.08
N PHE A 133 -6.91 3.11 -4.26
CA PHE A 133 -6.01 3.11 -5.40
C PHE A 133 -6.74 2.77 -6.70
N TYR A 134 -7.59 1.74 -6.70
CA TYR A 134 -8.39 1.36 -7.86
C TYR A 134 -9.27 2.51 -8.38
N ASN A 135 -9.88 3.26 -7.46
CA ASN A 135 -10.74 4.40 -7.83
C ASN A 135 -9.96 5.61 -8.37
N ASN A 136 -8.69 5.78 -7.98
CA ASN A 136 -7.88 6.91 -8.42
C ASN A 136 -6.36 6.61 -8.31
N PRO A 137 -5.79 5.84 -9.26
CA PRO A 137 -4.44 5.27 -9.14
C PRO A 137 -3.32 6.31 -9.18
N PHE A 138 -3.59 7.51 -9.71
CA PHE A 138 -2.63 8.62 -9.81
C PHE A 138 -2.84 9.70 -8.74
N SER A 139 -3.87 9.59 -7.89
CA SER A 139 -4.07 10.54 -6.80
C SER A 139 -3.03 10.28 -5.72
N GLN A 140 -2.23 11.31 -5.43
CA GLN A 140 -1.41 11.32 -4.24
C GLN A 140 -2.27 11.40 -2.98
N VAL A 141 -1.79 10.73 -1.94
CA VAL A 141 -2.43 10.63 -0.64
C VAL A 141 -1.39 10.96 0.43
N VAL A 142 -1.81 11.70 1.44
CA VAL A 142 -1.01 12.00 2.63
C VAL A 142 -1.40 11.02 3.71
N VAL A 143 -0.46 10.22 4.20
CA VAL A 143 -0.71 9.30 5.31
C VAL A 143 -0.42 9.99 6.63
N LEU A 144 -1.45 10.16 7.46
CA LEU A 144 -1.33 10.71 8.81
C LEU A 144 -1.38 9.58 9.83
N LEU A 145 -0.24 9.27 10.44
CA LEU A 145 -0.14 8.33 11.55
C LEU A 145 -0.43 9.06 12.86
N ASP A 146 -1.64 8.88 13.38
CA ASP A 146 -2.06 9.43 14.66
C ASP A 146 -1.63 8.50 15.79
N MET A 147 -0.53 8.90 16.42
CA MET A 147 0.07 8.24 17.58
C MET A 147 -0.34 8.91 18.89
N THR A 148 -1.41 9.71 18.91
CA THR A 148 -1.90 10.35 20.14
C THR A 148 -2.21 9.26 21.17
N ASN A 149 -1.65 9.39 22.37
CA ASN A 149 -1.73 8.43 23.48
C ASN A 149 -1.03 7.06 23.24
N CYS A 150 -0.21 6.94 22.20
CA CYS A 150 0.73 5.82 22.08
C CYS A 150 2.04 6.19 22.80
N GLY A 151 2.34 5.54 23.93
CA GLY A 151 3.66 5.66 24.56
C GLY A 151 4.74 5.00 23.69
N LEU A 152 5.96 5.55 23.67
CA LEU A 152 7.10 5.02 22.89
C LEU A 152 7.37 3.51 23.15
N VAL A 153 7.11 3.04 24.37
CA VAL A 153 7.30 1.64 24.79
C VAL A 153 6.22 0.70 24.21
N ASN A 154 5.03 1.22 23.91
CA ASN A 154 3.89 0.44 23.42
C ASN A 154 3.73 0.51 21.89
N MET A 155 4.69 1.14 21.19
CA MET A 155 4.67 1.23 19.74
C MET A 155 5.05 -0.12 19.12
N ASP A 156 4.18 -0.65 18.25
CA ASP A 156 4.52 -1.78 17.39
C ASP A 156 5.23 -1.26 16.13
N ILE A 157 6.56 -1.37 16.15
CA ILE A 157 7.41 -0.92 15.04
C ILE A 157 7.18 -1.77 13.79
N ASP A 158 6.87 -3.06 13.94
CA ASP A 158 6.61 -3.94 12.79
C ASP A 158 5.31 -3.54 12.10
N PHE A 159 4.30 -3.13 12.87
CA PHE A 159 3.08 -2.56 12.33
C PHE A 159 3.34 -1.24 11.58
N VAL A 160 4.12 -0.32 12.16
CA VAL A 160 4.47 0.95 11.48
C VAL A 160 5.26 0.70 10.19
N GLN A 161 6.22 -0.23 10.22
CA GLN A 161 7.00 -0.62 9.04
C GLN A 161 6.12 -1.26 7.96
N TYR A 162 5.11 -2.03 8.36
CA TYR A 162 4.11 -2.57 7.44
C TYR A 162 3.36 -1.45 6.72
N ILE A 163 2.85 -0.45 7.46
CA ILE A 163 2.14 0.69 6.85
C ILE A 163 3.05 1.46 5.89
N ILE A 164 4.30 1.75 6.29
CA ILE A 164 5.27 2.43 5.42
C ILE A 164 5.53 1.62 4.14
N SER A 165 5.67 0.29 4.28
CA SER A 165 5.94 -0.61 3.16
C SER A 165 4.80 -0.63 2.14
N LEU A 166 3.54 -0.56 2.59
CA LEU A 166 2.38 -0.48 1.68
C LEU A 166 2.55 0.64 0.66
N PHE A 167 2.83 1.85 1.12
CA PHE A 167 2.90 3.01 0.23
C PHE A 167 4.26 3.17 -0.45
N LYS A 168 5.34 2.69 0.17
CA LYS A 168 6.69 2.77 -0.41
C LYS A 168 6.88 1.80 -1.57
N PHE A 169 6.38 0.57 -1.44
CA PHE A 169 6.69 -0.53 -2.34
C PHE A 169 5.48 -1.02 -3.16
N TYR A 170 4.28 -1.01 -2.60
CA TYR A 170 3.14 -1.69 -3.22
C TYR A 170 2.16 -0.74 -3.91
N TYR A 171 2.08 0.52 -3.46
CA TYR A 171 1.27 1.59 -4.05
C TYR A 171 2.12 2.84 -4.36
N PRO A 172 3.12 2.74 -5.25
CA PRO A 172 4.18 3.74 -5.40
C PRO A 172 3.75 5.13 -5.92
N THR A 173 2.60 5.28 -6.60
CA THR A 173 2.03 6.59 -6.99
C THR A 173 1.23 7.28 -5.90
N PHE A 174 0.85 6.54 -4.85
CA PHE A 174 -0.11 6.98 -3.85
C PHE A 174 0.49 7.87 -2.78
N LEU A 175 1.82 8.04 -2.75
CA LEU A 175 2.52 8.63 -1.61
C LEU A 175 3.03 10.05 -1.92
N GLY A 176 2.31 11.07 -1.43
CA GLY A 176 2.86 12.40 -1.20
C GLY A 176 3.22 12.50 0.28
N ILE A 177 4.47 12.22 0.68
CA ILE A 177 4.81 12.18 2.12
C ILE A 177 4.73 13.60 2.72
N SER A 178 3.92 13.74 3.76
CA SER A 178 4.14 14.69 4.85
C SER A 178 3.88 13.98 6.17
N PHE A 179 4.94 13.59 6.88
CA PHE A 179 4.84 13.10 8.25
C PHE A 179 4.64 14.31 9.18
N ILE A 180 3.48 14.41 9.83
CA ILE A 180 3.29 15.32 10.95
C ILE A 180 3.14 14.46 12.19
N PRO A 181 4.20 14.30 13.01
CA PRO A 181 4.04 13.77 14.34
C PRO A 181 3.14 14.74 15.11
N SER A 182 1.98 14.28 15.56
CA SER A 182 1.25 14.97 16.62
C SER A 182 2.08 14.78 17.89
N ILE A 183 3.01 15.72 18.14
CA ILE A 183 3.67 15.81 19.43
C ILE A 183 2.59 16.33 20.37
N ALA A 184 2.08 15.47 21.26
CA ALA A 184 1.28 15.94 22.38
C ALA A 184 2.14 17.00 23.09
N SER A 185 1.66 18.24 23.11
CA SER A 185 2.23 19.30 23.92
C SER A 185 2.13 18.87 25.38
N HIS A 186 3.18 18.25 25.88
CA HIS A 186 3.49 18.22 27.31
C HIS A 186 4.55 19.29 27.53
N VAL A 187 4.09 20.54 27.41
CA VAL A 187 4.72 21.66 28.09
C VAL A 187 3.71 22.08 29.14
N SER A 188 3.91 21.56 30.34
CA SER A 188 3.44 22.13 31.60
C SER A 188 4.67 22.52 32.39
#